data_AF-A0A970C2B2-F1
#
_entry.id   AF-A0A970C2B2-F1
#
_cell.length_a   1.000
_cell.length_b   1.000
_cell.length_c   1.000
_cell.angle_alpha   90.00
_cell.angle_beta   90.00
_cell.angle_gamma   90.00
#
_symmetry.space_group_name_H-M   'P 1'
#
loop_
_entity.id
_entity.type
_entity.pdbx_description
1 polymer ?
#
loop_
_entity_poly.entity_id
_entity_poly.type
_entity_poly.pdbx_seq_one_letter_code
_entity_poly.pdbx_strand_id
1 'polypeptide(L)'
;MNTSPTSEAPVKTARTAKGRQMSLKVDRIGAQCRRQAAAILEVLAGVLSPADAAKALSLSLPAYYKLESRALNGLIQGCQPPARGPRPSPEVELKKLRREHQQLRQELRRYQALARTSQRTVGLPSAPPSGKTDARGRRRRRPTVRALKAVEAIGRIPDDPAQTPVAASPAAG
;
A
#
# COMPACT_ATOMS: atom_id res chain seq x y z
N MET A 1 62.19 -52.46 20.98
CA MET A 1 62.57 -51.45 19.96
C MET A 1 61.26 -50.92 19.39
N ASN A 2 60.77 -49.80 19.94
CA ASN A 2 59.44 -49.28 19.60
C ASN A 2 59.60 -48.07 18.69
N THR A 3 58.98 -48.14 17.51
CA THR A 3 58.93 -47.08 16.50
C THR A 3 57.81 -46.09 16.81
N SER A 4 58.14 -44.80 16.81
CA SER A 4 57.23 -43.67 16.96
C SER A 4 56.30 -43.51 15.74
N PRO A 5 55.02 -43.14 15.91
CA PRO A 5 54.23 -42.55 14.83
C PRO A 5 54.43 -41.03 14.79
N THR A 6 54.87 -40.52 13.65
CA THR A 6 54.93 -39.10 13.33
C THR A 6 53.52 -38.52 13.27
N SER A 7 53.30 -37.46 14.05
CA SER A 7 52.08 -36.67 14.09
C SER A 7 51.96 -35.82 12.82
N GLU A 8 51.06 -36.21 11.90
CA GLU A 8 50.62 -35.34 10.81
C GLU A 8 49.50 -34.42 11.30
N ALA A 9 49.83 -33.13 11.45
CA ALA A 9 48.85 -32.09 11.70
C ALA A 9 48.00 -31.85 10.44
N PRO A 10 46.68 -31.63 10.56
CA PRO A 10 45.82 -31.41 9.40
C PRO A 10 46.12 -30.05 8.78
N VAL A 11 46.54 -30.06 7.51
CA VAL A 11 46.67 -28.88 6.66
C VAL A 11 45.30 -28.21 6.56
N LYS A 12 45.19 -27.00 7.13
CA LYS A 12 44.01 -26.16 6.99
C LYS A 12 43.82 -25.81 5.52
N THR A 13 42.80 -26.37 4.90
CA THR A 13 42.38 -26.03 3.55
C THR A 13 42.05 -24.54 3.47
N ALA A 14 42.84 -23.82 2.67
CA ALA A 14 42.64 -22.41 2.39
C ALA A 14 41.23 -22.21 1.81
N ARG A 15 40.40 -21.46 2.53
CA ARG A 15 39.09 -21.05 2.04
C ARG A 15 39.30 -20.19 0.81
N THR A 16 38.86 -20.68 -0.35
CA THR A 16 38.85 -19.91 -1.59
C THR A 16 38.02 -18.64 -1.36
N ALA A 17 38.69 -17.49 -1.41
CA ALA A 17 38.04 -16.19 -1.37
C ALA A 17 37.19 -16.05 -2.64
N LYS A 18 35.94 -16.53 -2.58
CA LYS A 18 34.95 -16.30 -3.62
C LYS A 18 34.83 -14.79 -3.79
N GLY A 19 35.37 -14.29 -4.91
CA GLY A 19 35.55 -12.87 -5.16
C GLY A 19 34.28 -12.10 -4.86
N ARG A 20 34.44 -10.92 -4.25
CA ARG A 20 33.36 -10.01 -3.88
C ARG A 20 32.60 -9.58 -5.14
N GLN A 21 31.58 -10.35 -5.50
CA GLN A 21 30.74 -10.05 -6.65
C GLN A 21 29.95 -8.77 -6.35
N MET A 22 29.99 -7.83 -7.30
CA MET A 22 29.20 -6.61 -7.22
C MET A 22 27.71 -6.97 -7.39
N SER A 23 26.94 -6.88 -6.32
CA SER A 23 25.50 -7.16 -6.35
C SER A 23 24.71 -5.89 -6.69
N LEU A 24 24.39 -5.69 -7.96
CA LEU A 24 23.45 -4.64 -8.40
C LEU A 24 22.02 -5.18 -8.34
N LYS A 25 21.09 -4.45 -7.72
CA LYS A 25 19.66 -4.84 -7.62
C LYS A 25 18.92 -4.47 -8.91
N VAL A 26 19.18 -5.19 -10.00
CA VAL A 26 18.66 -4.82 -11.34
C VAL A 26 17.29 -5.45 -11.67
N ASP A 27 16.82 -6.39 -10.84
CA ASP A 27 15.61 -7.18 -11.10
C ASP A 27 14.33 -6.32 -11.18
N ARG A 28 14.29 -5.23 -10.42
CA ARG A 28 13.14 -4.31 -10.37
C ARG A 28 13.15 -3.23 -11.45
N ILE A 29 14.21 -3.17 -12.26
CA ILE A 29 14.40 -2.13 -13.27
C ILE A 29 13.98 -2.66 -14.63
N GLY A 30 13.27 -1.86 -15.43
CA GLY A 30 12.83 -2.25 -16.78
C GLY A 30 14.01 -2.60 -17.70
N ALA A 31 13.81 -3.56 -18.61
CA ALA A 31 14.84 -4.04 -19.53
C ALA A 31 15.45 -2.91 -20.39
N GLN A 32 14.65 -1.92 -20.77
CA GLN A 32 15.13 -0.76 -21.53
C GLN A 32 16.11 0.10 -20.71
N CYS A 33 15.81 0.35 -19.44
CA CYS A 33 16.67 1.14 -18.56
C CYS A 33 18.00 0.42 -18.31
N ARG A 34 17.99 -0.91 -18.21
CA ARG A 34 19.22 -1.71 -18.09
C ARG A 34 20.10 -1.58 -19.33
N ARG A 35 19.51 -1.66 -20.52
CA ARG A 35 20.24 -1.49 -21.80
C ARG A 35 20.84 -0.09 -21.92
N GLN A 36 20.10 0.94 -21.54
CA GLN A 36 20.61 2.32 -21.52
C GLN A 36 21.77 2.48 -20.54
N ALA A 37 21.66 1.94 -19.33
CA ALA A 37 22.74 2.01 -18.34
C ALA A 37 24.00 1.27 -18.81
N ALA A 38 23.86 0.09 -19.42
CA ALA A 38 24.97 -0.67 -19.97
C ALA A 38 25.69 0.12 -21.09
N ALA A 39 24.95 0.65 -22.07
CA ALA A 39 25.53 1.43 -23.16
C ALA A 39 26.30 2.66 -22.66
N ILE A 40 25.77 3.37 -21.65
CA ILE A 40 26.47 4.52 -21.05
C ILE A 40 27.77 4.07 -20.38
N LEU A 41 27.75 2.98 -19.62
CA LEU A 41 28.94 2.46 -18.96
C LEU A 41 30.00 1.95 -19.97
N GLU A 42 29.58 1.35 -21.08
CA GLU A 42 30.48 0.94 -22.17
C GLU A 42 31.14 2.15 -22.86
N VAL A 43 30.39 3.25 -23.04
CA VAL A 43 30.92 4.51 -23.56
C VAL A 43 31.94 5.12 -22.59
N LEU A 44 31.60 5.20 -21.30
CA LEU A 44 32.52 5.72 -20.27
C LEU A 44 33.75 4.82 -20.07
N ALA A 45 33.64 3.53 -20.35
CA ALA A 45 34.77 2.59 -20.36
C ALA A 45 35.64 2.70 -21.61
N GLY A 46 35.22 3.48 -22.63
CA GLY A 46 35.94 3.65 -23.89
C GLY A 46 35.78 2.48 -24.87
N VAL A 47 34.87 1.55 -24.60
CA VAL A 47 34.61 0.37 -25.45
C VAL A 47 33.66 0.71 -26.60
N LEU A 48 32.77 1.69 -26.40
CA LEU A 48 31.75 2.11 -27.36
C LEU A 48 31.84 3.62 -27.62
N SER A 49 31.62 4.08 -28.86
CA SER A 49 31.55 5.51 -29.13
C SER A 49 30.16 6.08 -28.78
N PRO A 50 30.02 7.36 -28.40
CA PRO A 50 28.71 7.98 -28.15
C PRO A 50 27.75 7.90 -29.35
N ALA A 51 28.28 7.98 -30.57
CA ALA A 51 27.51 7.88 -31.80
C ALA A 51 26.97 6.45 -32.01
N ASP A 52 27.78 5.43 -31.71
CA ASP A 52 27.36 4.04 -31.85
C ASP A 52 26.40 3.62 -30.74
N ALA A 53 26.59 4.13 -29.52
CA ALA A 53 25.63 3.97 -28.44
C ALA A 53 24.27 4.60 -28.76
N ALA A 54 24.26 5.80 -29.36
CA ALA A 54 23.02 6.45 -29.80
C ALA A 54 22.30 5.60 -30.87
N LYS A 55 23.04 5.06 -31.86
CA LYS A 55 22.48 4.15 -32.87
C LYS A 55 21.91 2.87 -32.26
N ALA A 56 22.66 2.21 -31.36
CA ALA A 56 22.24 0.97 -30.70
C ALA A 56 20.98 1.15 -29.84
N LEU A 57 20.78 2.34 -29.29
CA LEU A 57 19.60 2.71 -28.51
C LEU A 57 18.46 3.33 -29.35
N SER A 58 18.63 3.46 -30.67
CA SER A 58 17.71 4.16 -31.58
C SER A 58 17.40 5.60 -31.14
N LEU A 59 18.42 6.33 -30.70
CA LEU A 59 18.35 7.72 -30.26
C LEU A 59 19.14 8.63 -31.20
N SER A 60 18.77 9.91 -31.26
CA SER A 60 19.63 10.93 -31.84
C SER A 60 20.82 11.21 -30.91
N LEU A 61 21.95 11.65 -31.47
CA LEU A 61 23.15 11.98 -30.70
C LEU A 61 22.88 13.03 -29.58
N PRO A 62 22.11 14.11 -29.81
CA PRO A 62 21.75 15.03 -28.72
C PRO A 62 20.87 14.40 -27.63
N ALA A 63 19.99 13.45 -27.99
CA ALA A 63 19.17 12.74 -27.01
C ALA A 63 20.01 11.79 -26.15
N TYR A 64 21.06 11.18 -26.72
CA TYR A 64 22.03 10.39 -25.98
C TYR A 64 22.75 11.24 -24.92
N TYR A 65 23.29 12.41 -25.26
CA TYR A 65 23.96 13.29 -24.27
C TYR A 65 23.01 13.76 -23.15
N LYS A 66 21.72 13.99 -23.45
CA LYS A 66 20.70 14.27 -22.41
C LYS A 66 20.47 13.07 -21.49
N LEU A 67 20.44 11.86 -22.06
CA LEU A 67 20.31 10.62 -21.29
C LEU A 67 21.54 10.41 -20.39
N GLU A 68 22.75 10.60 -20.93
CA GLU A 68 24.03 10.45 -20.23
C GLU A 68 24.15 11.45 -19.09
N SER A 69 23.88 12.74 -19.32
CA SER A 69 23.91 13.75 -18.26
C SER A 69 22.93 13.44 -17.12
N ARG A 70 21.71 12.98 -17.43
CA ARG A 70 20.75 12.51 -16.41
C ARG A 70 21.28 11.31 -15.63
N ALA A 71 21.91 10.34 -16.29
CA ALA A 71 22.47 9.17 -15.62
C ALA A 71 23.62 9.55 -14.68
N LEU A 72 24.53 10.40 -15.14
CA LEU A 72 25.64 10.91 -14.33
C LEU A 72 25.15 11.74 -13.14
N ASN A 73 24.13 12.57 -13.32
CA ASN A 73 23.49 13.28 -12.21
C ASN A 73 22.92 12.32 -11.16
N GLY A 74 22.31 11.21 -11.58
CA GLY A 74 21.84 10.16 -10.67
C GLY A 74 22.99 9.49 -9.91
N LEU A 75 24.13 9.27 -10.57
CA LEU A 75 25.33 8.73 -9.93
C LEU A 75 25.89 9.70 -8.89
N ILE A 76 26.01 11.00 -9.23
CA ILE A 76 26.46 12.05 -8.31
C ILE A 76 25.53 12.13 -7.10
N GLN A 77 24.21 12.10 -7.31
CA GLN A 77 23.23 12.06 -6.21
C GLN A 77 23.37 10.80 -5.35
N GLY A 78 23.68 9.65 -5.95
CA GLY A 78 23.93 8.40 -5.24
C GLY A 78 25.21 8.41 -4.40
N CYS A 79 26.20 9.23 -4.77
CA CYS A 79 27.41 9.45 -3.97
C CYS A 79 27.17 10.32 -2.73
N GLN A 80 26.03 11.00 -2.63
CA GLN A 80 25.68 11.76 -1.43
C GLN A 80 25.57 10.82 -0.23
N PRO A 81 26.17 11.15 0.93
CA PRO A 81 26.00 10.35 2.13
C PRO A 81 24.49 10.19 2.44
N PRO A 82 24.07 8.98 2.84
CA PRO A 82 22.67 8.77 3.20
C PRO A 82 22.30 9.75 4.32
N ALA A 83 21.13 10.37 4.20
CA ALA A 83 20.63 11.29 5.22
C ALA A 83 20.61 10.56 6.57
N ARG A 84 21.27 11.14 7.58
CA ARG A 84 21.32 10.56 8.92
C ARG A 84 19.95 10.67 9.59
N GLY A 85 19.50 9.58 10.19
CA GLY A 85 18.31 9.51 11.04
C GLY A 85 17.01 9.14 10.31
N PRO A 86 15.92 8.88 11.07
CA PRO A 86 14.63 8.54 10.51
C PRO A 86 14.06 9.74 9.75
N ARG A 87 13.90 9.62 8.43
CA ARG A 87 13.09 10.57 7.65
C ARG A 87 11.65 10.08 7.56
N PRO A 88 10.65 10.98 7.60
CA PRO A 88 9.32 10.65 7.15
C PRO A 88 9.44 10.13 5.71
N SER A 89 9.06 8.86 5.48
CA SER A 89 8.98 8.37 4.11
C SER A 89 7.82 9.09 3.42
N PRO A 90 7.89 9.31 2.10
CA PRO A 90 6.79 9.90 1.36
C PRO A 90 5.49 9.12 1.57
N GLU A 91 5.58 7.80 1.77
CA GLU A 91 4.44 6.94 2.09
C GLU A 91 3.83 7.26 3.47
N VAL A 92 4.66 7.53 4.48
CA VAL A 92 4.22 7.91 5.83
C VAL A 92 3.59 9.30 5.81
N GLU A 93 4.18 10.26 5.11
CA GLU A 93 3.61 11.59 4.94
C GLU A 93 2.28 11.54 4.19
N LEU A 94 2.18 10.79 3.10
CA LEU A 94 0.92 10.59 2.38
C LEU A 94 -0.15 9.97 3.28
N LYS A 95 0.22 9.01 4.13
CA LYS A 95 -0.71 8.39 5.08
C LYS A 95 -1.18 9.39 6.13
N LYS A 96 -0.29 10.24 6.65
CA LYS A 96 -0.62 11.32 7.59
C LYS A 96 -1.57 12.32 6.94
N LEU A 97 -1.23 12.82 5.76
CA LEU A 97 -2.01 13.81 5.03
C LEU A 97 -3.41 13.28 4.65
N ARG A 98 -3.51 11.99 4.29
CA ARG A 98 -4.80 11.33 4.03
C ARG A 98 -5.70 11.29 5.27
N ARG A 99 -5.12 11.03 6.46
CA ARG A 99 -5.86 11.02 7.73
C ARG A 99 -6.37 12.42 8.07
N GLU A 100 -5.51 13.43 7.96
CA GLU A 100 -5.87 14.82 8.20
C GLU A 100 -6.97 15.29 7.25
N HIS A 101 -6.85 14.98 5.95
CA HIS A 101 -7.89 15.29 4.98
C HIS A 101 -9.23 14.60 5.30
N GLN A 102 -9.20 13.36 5.77
CA GLN A 102 -10.42 12.65 6.18
C GLN A 102 -11.05 13.27 7.43
N GLN A 103 -10.25 13.67 8.42
CA GLN A 103 -10.71 14.36 9.62
C GLN A 103 -11.36 15.70 9.28
N LEU A 104 -10.66 16.55 8.52
CA LEU A 104 -11.17 17.85 8.07
C LEU A 104 -12.47 17.72 7.27
N ARG A 105 -12.59 16.68 6.43
CA ARG A 105 -13.84 16.41 5.71
C ARG A 105 -15.00 16.05 6.64
N GLN A 106 -14.75 15.33 7.72
CA GLN A 106 -15.79 14.98 8.70
C GLN A 106 -16.22 16.22 9.49
N GLU A 107 -15.26 17.05 9.90
CA GLU A 107 -15.52 18.31 10.59
C GLU A 107 -16.32 19.27 9.71
N LEU A 108 -15.92 19.46 8.45
CA LEU A 108 -16.69 20.27 7.49
C LEU A 108 -18.12 19.77 7.32
N ARG A 109 -18.34 18.45 7.24
CA ARG A 109 -19.70 17.89 7.17
C ARG A 109 -20.51 18.20 8.43
N ARG A 110 -19.88 18.11 9.60
CA ARG A 110 -20.52 18.44 10.88
C ARG A 110 -20.88 19.92 10.95
N TYR A 111 -19.96 20.81 10.62
CA TYR A 111 -20.21 22.25 10.59
C TYR A 111 -21.28 22.63 9.57
N GLN A 112 -21.26 22.03 8.38
CA GLN A 112 -22.32 22.23 7.38
C GLN A 112 -23.68 21.75 7.90
N ALA A 113 -23.74 20.61 8.59
CA ALA A 113 -24.99 20.14 9.19
C ALA A 113 -25.51 21.11 10.26
N LEU A 114 -24.62 21.62 11.13
CA LEU A 114 -24.95 22.59 12.17
C LEU A 114 -25.44 23.92 11.57
N ALA A 115 -24.78 24.41 10.52
CA ALA A 115 -25.19 25.63 9.81
C ALA A 115 -26.57 25.48 9.15
N ARG A 116 -26.87 24.31 8.57
CA ARG A 116 -28.21 24.05 8.01
C ARG A 116 -29.28 24.00 9.10
N THR A 117 -28.97 23.45 10.28
CA THR A 117 -29.93 23.43 11.40
C THR A 117 -30.18 24.83 11.95
N SER A 118 -29.16 25.67 12.11
CA SER A 118 -29.34 27.05 12.59
C SER A 118 -30.08 27.92 11.57
N GLN A 119 -29.82 27.74 10.27
CA GLN A 119 -30.58 28.42 9.22
C GLN A 119 -32.07 28.05 9.28
N ARG A 120 -32.41 26.79 9.52
CA ARG A 120 -33.82 26.37 9.67
C ARG A 120 -34.50 26.97 10.88
N THR A 121 -33.81 27.08 12.03
CA THR A 121 -34.42 27.65 13.24
C THR A 121 -34.69 29.16 13.11
N VAL A 122 -33.89 29.86 12.30
CA VAL A 122 -34.04 31.31 12.04
C VAL A 122 -34.95 31.58 10.81
N GLY A 123 -35.49 30.54 10.16
CA GLY A 123 -36.38 30.69 9.01
C GLY A 123 -35.68 31.04 7.70
N LEU A 124 -34.35 30.91 7.63
CA LEU A 124 -33.57 31.15 6.41
C LEU A 124 -33.60 29.93 5.49
N PRO A 125 -33.69 30.12 4.17
CA PRO A 125 -33.62 29.02 3.22
C PRO A 125 -32.22 28.40 3.22
N SER A 126 -32.11 27.15 3.71
CA SER A 126 -30.88 26.37 3.62
C SER A 126 -30.62 26.00 2.15
N ALA A 127 -29.44 26.35 1.62
CA ALA A 127 -29.04 25.98 0.27
C ALA A 127 -29.14 24.44 0.08
N PRO A 128 -29.73 23.95 -1.03
CA PRO A 128 -29.86 22.53 -1.30
C PRO A 128 -28.48 21.90 -1.50
N PRO A 129 -28.28 20.62 -1.15
CA PRO A 129 -27.04 19.92 -1.50
C PRO A 129 -26.86 19.96 -3.02
N SER A 130 -25.71 20.45 -3.49
CA SER A 130 -25.36 20.45 -4.92
C SER A 130 -25.28 19.01 -5.41
N GLY A 131 -26.21 18.63 -6.29
CA GLY A 131 -26.38 17.28 -6.80
C GLY A 131 -27.84 16.84 -6.76
N LYS A 132 -28.70 17.52 -7.54
CA LYS A 132 -30.03 17.02 -7.85
C LYS A 132 -29.88 16.04 -9.01
N THR A 133 -29.79 14.74 -8.72
CA THR A 133 -30.37 13.76 -9.64
C THR A 133 -31.88 13.91 -9.52
N ASP A 134 -32.54 14.13 -10.65
CA ASP A 134 -33.96 14.39 -10.75
C ASP A 134 -34.80 13.47 -9.86
N ALA A 135 -35.70 14.10 -9.11
CA ALA A 135 -36.67 13.44 -8.26
C ALA A 135 -37.73 12.73 -9.11
N ARG A 136 -37.35 11.61 -9.74
CA ARG A 136 -38.31 10.65 -10.30
C ARG A 136 -38.69 9.66 -9.20
N GLY A 137 -39.81 9.96 -8.52
CA GLY A 137 -40.57 9.04 -7.69
C GLY A 137 -39.84 8.50 -6.45
N ARG A 138 -40.08 9.12 -5.28
CA ARG A 138 -39.81 8.44 -4.00
C ARG A 138 -40.60 7.13 -3.97
N ARG A 139 -39.92 5.99 -4.13
CA ARG A 139 -40.50 4.67 -3.87
C ARG A 139 -40.98 4.65 -2.42
N ARG A 140 -42.29 4.56 -2.21
CA ARG A 140 -42.89 4.33 -0.88
C ARG A 140 -42.23 3.07 -0.30
N ARG A 141 -41.59 3.20 0.87
CA ARG A 141 -41.04 2.06 1.61
C ARG A 141 -42.19 1.12 1.92
N ARG A 142 -42.20 -0.07 1.32
CA ARG A 142 -43.12 -1.14 1.71
C ARG A 142 -42.72 -1.60 3.12
N PRO A 143 -43.61 -1.53 4.13
CA PRO A 143 -43.28 -1.85 5.53
C PRO A 143 -43.12 -3.36 5.79
N THR A 144 -42.74 -4.14 4.79
CA THR A 144 -42.71 -5.60 4.86
C THR A 144 -41.31 -6.17 5.13
N VAL A 145 -40.22 -5.42 4.90
CA VAL A 145 -38.87 -6.01 5.08
C VAL A 145 -38.42 -6.04 6.55
N ARG A 146 -38.78 -5.06 7.37
CA ARG A 146 -38.37 -5.04 8.80
C ARG A 146 -39.23 -5.98 9.65
N ALA A 147 -40.52 -6.05 9.37
CA ALA A 147 -41.43 -6.97 10.05
C ALA A 147 -41.10 -8.43 9.72
N LEU A 148 -40.86 -8.77 8.45
CA LEU A 148 -40.48 -10.14 8.07
C LEU A 148 -39.13 -10.56 8.65
N LYS A 149 -38.14 -9.65 8.72
CA LYS A 149 -36.87 -9.92 9.43
C LYS A 149 -37.05 -10.12 10.92
N ALA A 150 -38.02 -9.44 11.55
CA ALA A 150 -38.34 -9.64 12.96
C ALA A 150 -39.00 -11.02 13.19
N VAL A 151 -39.88 -11.45 12.27
CA VAL A 151 -40.50 -12.78 12.31
C VAL A 151 -39.46 -13.89 12.12
N GLU A 152 -38.52 -13.75 11.17
CA GLU A 152 -37.39 -14.70 11.02
C GLU A 152 -36.50 -14.76 12.26
N ALA A 153 -36.30 -13.62 12.94
CA ALA A 153 -35.52 -13.57 14.17
C ALA A 153 -36.24 -14.25 15.35
N ILE A 154 -37.57 -14.11 15.44
CA ILE A 154 -38.40 -14.77 16.46
C ILE A 154 -38.47 -16.28 16.19
N GLY A 155 -38.70 -16.70 14.95
CA GLY A 155 -38.77 -18.12 14.58
C GLY A 155 -37.44 -18.89 14.64
N ARG A 156 -36.31 -18.20 14.83
CA ARG A 156 -35.00 -18.82 15.10
C ARG A 156 -34.74 -19.09 16.57
N ILE A 157 -35.60 -18.60 17.47
CA ILE A 157 -35.56 -18.95 18.89
C ILE A 157 -36.30 -20.30 18.99
N PRO A 158 -35.63 -21.42 19.29
CA PRO A 158 -36.31 -22.68 19.55
C PRO A 158 -37.11 -22.53 20.84
N ASP A 159 -38.42 -22.77 20.79
CA ASP A 159 -39.21 -23.01 21.99
C ASP A 159 -38.80 -24.37 22.56
N ASP A 160 -37.87 -24.39 23.51
CA ASP A 160 -37.56 -25.63 24.22
C ASP A 160 -38.61 -25.89 25.32
N PRO A 161 -39.21 -27.09 25.35
CA PRO A 161 -40.37 -27.42 26.18
C PRO A 161 -39.93 -27.83 27.59
N ALA A 162 -39.90 -26.88 28.52
CA ALA A 162 -39.86 -27.23 29.95
C ALA A 162 -41.30 -27.36 30.48
N GLN A 163 -41.92 -28.49 30.17
CA GLN A 163 -42.93 -29.09 31.04
C GLN A 163 -42.29 -29.34 32.42
N THR A 164 -42.56 -28.47 33.38
CA THR A 164 -42.49 -28.85 34.81
C THR A 164 -43.83 -29.45 35.21
N PRO A 165 -43.91 -30.74 35.58
CA PRO A 165 -45.09 -31.30 36.21
C PRO A 165 -45.10 -30.82 37.67
N VAL A 166 -46.10 -30.02 38.04
CA VAL A 166 -46.39 -29.74 39.46
C VAL A 166 -47.40 -30.79 39.90
N ALA A 167 -46.90 -31.84 40.55
CA ALA A 167 -47.71 -32.77 41.33
C ALA A 167 -47.98 -32.18 42.72
N ALA A 168 -49.27 -32.03 43.10
CA ALA A 168 -49.85 -32.46 44.38
C ALA A 168 -51.27 -31.86 44.60
N SER A 169 -52.27 -32.75 44.43
CA SER A 169 -53.54 -33.01 45.17
C SER A 169 -54.24 -31.92 46.03
N PRO A 170 -55.58 -32.00 46.19
CA PRO A 170 -56.10 -32.88 47.26
C PRO A 170 -57.36 -33.71 46.91
N ALA A 171 -57.34 -34.95 47.41
CA ALA A 171 -58.36 -35.69 48.16
C ALA A 171 -59.89 -35.55 47.91
N ALA A 172 -60.51 -36.73 47.92
CA ALA A 172 -61.79 -37.12 48.53
C ALA A 172 -63.09 -36.96 47.72
N GLY A 173 -63.80 -38.09 47.57
CA GLY A 173 -65.18 -38.21 47.09
C GLY A 173 -65.43 -39.47 46.31
#